data_AF-A0A943MJ84-F1
#
_entry.id   AF-A0A943MJ84-F1
#
_cell.length_a   1.000
_cell.length_b   1.000
_cell.length_c   1.000
_cell.angle_alpha   90.00
_cell.angle_beta   90.00
_cell.angle_gamma   90.00
#
_symmetry.space_group_name_H-M   'P 1'
#
loop_
_entity.id
_entity.type
_entity.pdbx_description
1 polymer ?
#
loop_
_entity_poly.entity_id
_entity_poly.type
_entity_poly.pdbx_seq_one_letter_code
_entity_poly.pdbx_strand_id
1 'polypeptide(L)'
;MNNKLENRKNRARKNPKPEGVSTEGTEQEKLPAAGKRRREKIADFTADYREAFTERPTVSPTEDDATEIDDFYPDADEDDALLTKWAPEPEEENTIPSVPEQPVRRKGRRRYGVAVGALVLLLALVGVVFIAGTIGNRIYTTMTDDSQLREYDTFLTPVVMQDPAPFESIEEADEDFILNASLWKTITANNGTNYTEYDEAGRALVPLGDVVDACRELFGPDCQLQPKTPAEETFFEYDSVQNEFHVALYSSDSSYTPYTESENKNGGKVHLRVGYVSPSDEWRNQTSSTIEGPTPTKYMEYELTLDSSTQQYYISAIRSLEEE
;
A
#
# COMPACT_ATOMS: atom_id res chain seq x y z
N MET A 1 -11.46 -30.02 -104.51
CA MET A 1 -10.42 -30.97 -104.03
C MET A 1 -11.04 -31.88 -102.97
N ASN A 2 -10.53 -33.10 -102.84
CA ASN A 2 -11.15 -34.22 -102.10
C ASN A 2 -11.12 -34.01 -100.56
N ASN A 3 -12.13 -34.43 -99.76
CA ASN A 3 -12.40 -35.79 -99.24
C ASN A 3 -11.21 -36.32 -98.36
N LYS A 4 -11.35 -36.84 -97.12
CA LYS A 4 -12.17 -38.00 -96.70
C LYS A 4 -12.03 -38.30 -95.17
N LEU A 5 -13.03 -38.99 -94.56
CA LEU A 5 -13.01 -39.88 -93.34
C LEU A 5 -12.64 -39.25 -91.95
N GLU A 6 -13.39 -39.43 -90.85
CA GLU A 6 -13.77 -40.65 -90.07
C GLU A 6 -12.56 -41.46 -89.51
N ASN A 7 -12.47 -41.85 -88.23
CA ASN A 7 -13.41 -42.77 -87.57
C ASN A 7 -13.17 -42.98 -86.04
N ARG A 8 -14.26 -43.32 -85.32
CA ARG A 8 -14.43 -44.27 -84.18
C ARG A 8 -13.38 -44.35 -83.04
N LYS A 9 -13.79 -44.12 -81.77
CA LYS A 9 -14.46 -45.08 -80.82
C LYS A 9 -13.62 -46.31 -80.43
N ASN A 10 -13.35 -46.46 -79.12
CA ASN A 10 -13.32 -47.71 -78.30
C ASN A 10 -12.52 -47.47 -76.99
N ARG A 11 -12.77 -48.09 -75.82
CA ARG A 11 -13.86 -48.97 -75.33
C ARG A 11 -13.74 -49.09 -73.80
N ALA A 12 -14.87 -49.28 -73.11
CA ALA A 12 -14.95 -49.38 -71.64
C ALA A 12 -14.52 -50.75 -71.04
N ARG A 13 -14.54 -50.81 -69.70
CA ARG A 13 -14.41 -51.98 -68.77
C ARG A 13 -12.94 -52.28 -68.36
N LYS A 14 -12.64 -52.79 -67.15
CA LYS A 14 -13.47 -53.50 -66.14
C LYS A 14 -12.77 -53.50 -64.75
N ASN A 15 -13.52 -53.45 -63.63
CA ASN A 15 -13.02 -53.93 -62.32
C ASN A 15 -12.86 -55.47 -62.35
N PRO A 16 -11.96 -56.06 -61.53
CA PRO A 16 -12.45 -56.68 -60.28
C PRO A 16 -11.46 -56.67 -59.07
N LYS A 17 -12.03 -56.88 -57.86
CA LYS A 17 -11.40 -57.37 -56.60
C LYS A 17 -11.46 -58.95 -56.59
N PRO A 18 -11.06 -59.75 -55.57
CA PRO A 18 -10.68 -59.45 -54.15
C PRO A 18 -9.49 -60.28 -53.55
N GLU A 19 -9.35 -60.19 -52.20
CA GLU A 19 -8.75 -61.13 -51.19
C GLU A 19 -7.23 -61.01 -50.87
N GLY A 20 -6.73 -61.16 -49.62
CA GLY A 20 -7.34 -61.35 -48.27
C GLY A 20 -6.35 -60.92 -47.14
N VAL A 21 -6.82 -60.42 -45.99
CA VAL A 21 -7.01 -61.10 -44.66
C VAL A 21 -5.74 -61.23 -43.75
N SER A 22 -5.74 -60.47 -42.65
CA SER A 22 -5.27 -60.81 -41.27
C SER A 22 -5.82 -59.69 -40.34
N THR A 23 -6.64 -59.93 -39.30
CA THR A 23 -6.35 -60.51 -37.95
C THR A 23 -5.19 -59.80 -37.25
N GLU A 24 -5.29 -59.21 -36.06
CA GLU A 24 -6.26 -59.27 -34.95
C GLU A 24 -6.13 -58.01 -34.06
N GLY A 25 -7.01 -57.85 -33.06
CA GLY A 25 -6.59 -57.28 -31.77
C GLY A 25 -7.39 -56.08 -31.28
N THR A 26 -8.43 -56.33 -30.47
CA THR A 26 -9.07 -55.29 -29.65
C THR A 26 -8.37 -55.22 -28.30
N GLU A 27 -7.88 -54.05 -27.90
CA GLU A 27 -7.67 -53.75 -26.48
C GLU A 27 -8.15 -52.33 -26.15
N GLN A 28 -9.14 -52.27 -25.25
CA GLN A 28 -9.65 -51.03 -24.67
C GLN A 28 -8.75 -50.65 -23.49
N GLU A 29 -7.86 -49.67 -23.66
CA GLU A 29 -7.13 -49.16 -22.50
C GLU A 29 -7.99 -48.18 -21.69
N LYS A 30 -8.12 -48.52 -20.41
CA LYS A 30 -9.03 -47.95 -19.42
C LYS A 30 -8.85 -46.45 -19.20
N LEU A 31 -9.99 -45.79 -18.98
CA LEU A 31 -10.11 -44.62 -18.10
C LEU A 31 -9.32 -44.84 -16.79
N PRO A 32 -8.39 -43.94 -16.39
CA PRO A 32 -7.83 -43.99 -15.05
C PRO A 32 -8.92 -43.70 -14.02
N ALA A 33 -9.02 -44.58 -13.02
CA ALA A 33 -10.10 -44.56 -12.04
C ALA A 33 -10.05 -43.33 -11.12
N ALA A 34 -11.22 -42.97 -10.58
CA ALA A 34 -11.38 -41.89 -9.62
C ALA A 34 -10.42 -41.99 -8.42
N GLY A 35 -9.39 -41.14 -8.43
CA GLY A 35 -8.49 -40.96 -7.30
C GLY A 35 -9.27 -40.44 -6.09
N LYS A 36 -9.27 -41.20 -4.99
CA LYS A 36 -9.92 -40.81 -3.73
C LYS A 36 -9.29 -39.50 -3.24
N ARG A 37 -10.03 -38.38 -3.35
CA ARG A 37 -9.65 -37.11 -2.72
C ARG A 37 -9.51 -37.34 -1.22
N ARG A 38 -8.26 -37.41 -0.74
CA ARG A 38 -7.94 -37.41 0.69
C ARG A 38 -8.34 -36.03 1.22
N ARG A 39 -9.53 -35.93 1.83
CA ARG A 39 -9.91 -34.77 2.66
C ARG A 39 -9.02 -34.80 3.89
N GLU A 40 -7.83 -34.22 3.76
CA GLU A 40 -7.02 -33.82 4.89
C GLU A 40 -7.76 -32.63 5.52
N LYS A 41 -8.33 -32.83 6.71
CA LYS A 41 -8.98 -31.75 7.45
C LYS A 41 -7.88 -30.76 7.83
N ILE A 42 -7.93 -29.56 7.25
CA ILE A 42 -7.28 -28.40 7.86
C ILE A 42 -7.92 -28.26 9.24
N ALA A 43 -7.10 -28.19 10.29
CA ALA A 43 -7.59 -27.98 11.64
C ALA A 43 -8.10 -26.54 11.74
N ASP A 44 -9.33 -26.36 12.21
CA ASP A 44 -9.92 -25.05 12.40
C ASP A 44 -9.05 -24.23 13.37
N PHE A 45 -8.49 -23.11 12.87
CA PHE A 45 -7.74 -22.17 13.69
C PHE A 45 -8.72 -21.39 14.57
N THR A 46 -8.91 -21.87 15.80
CA THR A 46 -9.77 -21.24 16.81
C THR A 46 -8.94 -20.43 17.81
N ALA A 47 -8.74 -19.16 17.50
CA ALA A 47 -8.16 -18.19 18.43
C ALA A 47 -9.22 -17.75 19.46
N ASP A 48 -9.40 -18.55 20.52
CA ASP A 48 -10.43 -18.34 21.53
C ASP A 48 -10.02 -17.27 22.56
N TYR A 49 -10.19 -15.99 22.20
CA TYR A 49 -9.87 -14.83 23.05
C TYR A 49 -10.93 -14.53 24.13
N ARG A 50 -11.65 -15.55 24.64
CA ARG A 50 -12.88 -15.36 25.42
C ARG A 50 -12.77 -15.56 26.95
N GLU A 51 -11.60 -15.40 27.55
CA GLU A 51 -11.43 -15.35 29.02
C GLU A 51 -10.52 -14.20 29.47
N ALA A 52 -11.08 -12.98 29.59
CA ALA A 52 -10.42 -11.85 30.26
C ALA A 52 -11.34 -10.76 30.83
N PHE A 53 -12.67 -10.78 30.59
CA PHE A 53 -13.59 -9.72 31.03
C PHE A 53 -14.89 -10.24 31.64
N THR A 54 -14.77 -10.77 32.85
CA THR A 54 -15.76 -10.66 33.93
C THR A 54 -15.04 -9.92 35.07
N GLU A 55 -15.58 -8.86 35.69
CA GLU A 55 -16.99 -8.62 36.04
C GLU A 55 -17.43 -7.14 35.85
N ARG A 56 -18.75 -6.92 35.73
CA ARG A 56 -19.44 -5.67 36.09
C ARG A 56 -20.40 -5.98 37.26
N PRO A 57 -20.62 -5.03 38.18
CA PRO A 57 -21.92 -4.33 38.24
C PRO A 57 -21.72 -2.79 38.23
N THR A 58 -22.47 -1.95 37.50
CA THR A 58 -23.86 -1.44 37.74
C THR A 58 -24.12 -0.87 39.15
N VAL A 59 -24.79 0.28 39.39
CA VAL A 59 -25.25 1.47 38.63
C VAL A 59 -25.49 2.59 39.70
N SER A 60 -25.59 3.87 39.28
CA SER A 60 -25.90 5.11 40.05
C SER A 60 -27.29 5.13 40.75
N PRO A 61 -27.81 6.22 41.39
CA PRO A 61 -27.32 7.63 41.53
C PRO A 61 -27.53 8.32 42.92
N THR A 62 -27.12 9.61 43.03
CA THR A 62 -27.69 10.81 43.73
C THR A 62 -26.53 11.74 44.13
N GLU A 63 -26.35 12.91 43.50
CA GLU A 63 -26.93 14.25 43.78
C GLU A 63 -26.06 15.10 44.72
N ASP A 64 -25.79 16.34 44.28
CA ASP A 64 -25.28 17.53 44.99
C ASP A 64 -23.89 17.40 45.68
N ASP A 65 -23.09 18.46 45.89
CA ASP A 65 -23.34 19.92 45.91
C ASP A 65 -22.09 20.68 45.37
N ALA A 66 -22.19 22.01 45.24
CA ALA A 66 -21.10 22.91 44.89
C ALA A 66 -20.20 23.25 46.10
N THR A 67 -19.43 24.36 46.01
CA THR A 67 -18.48 24.92 47.01
C THR A 67 -17.13 24.20 47.12
N GLU A 68 -16.00 24.88 47.37
CA GLU A 68 -15.60 26.30 47.23
C GLU A 68 -14.06 26.35 47.25
N ILE A 69 -13.46 27.40 46.68
CA ILE A 69 -12.02 27.67 46.81
C ILE A 69 -11.84 28.47 48.10
N ASP A 70 -11.06 27.98 49.05
CA ASP A 70 -10.67 28.81 50.20
C ASP A 70 -9.20 28.56 50.64
N ASP A 71 -8.67 29.57 51.31
CA ASP A 71 -7.25 29.86 51.47
C ASP A 71 -6.51 28.97 52.48
N PHE A 72 -5.20 28.85 52.31
CA PHE A 72 -4.30 28.47 53.40
C PHE A 72 -3.03 29.34 53.42
N TYR A 73 -3.17 30.51 54.03
CA TYR A 73 -2.06 31.32 54.51
C TYR A 73 -1.49 30.69 55.79
N PRO A 74 -0.17 30.64 56.02
CA PRO A 74 0.38 30.16 57.28
C PRO A 74 0.36 31.26 58.34
N ASP A 75 -0.34 31.02 59.45
CA ASP A 75 -0.36 31.91 60.61
C ASP A 75 1.01 32.05 61.29
N ALA A 76 1.19 33.20 61.93
CA ALA A 76 2.28 33.49 62.84
C ALA A 76 1.72 33.55 64.28
N ASP A 77 2.14 32.62 65.13
CA ASP A 77 1.83 32.66 66.56
C ASP A 77 2.87 33.50 67.31
N GLU A 78 2.45 34.67 67.78
CA GLU A 78 3.08 35.37 68.89
C GLU A 78 2.43 34.89 70.20
N ASP A 79 3.23 34.41 71.16
CA ASP A 79 2.78 34.16 72.54
C ASP A 79 3.38 35.23 73.47
N ASP A 80 2.52 35.76 74.32
CA ASP A 80 2.60 37.13 74.80
C ASP A 80 3.38 37.34 76.13
N ALA A 81 3.80 38.58 76.33
CA ALA A 81 3.98 39.26 77.61
C ALA A 81 4.63 38.53 78.82
N LEU A 82 5.90 38.87 79.07
CA LEU A 82 6.27 39.40 80.39
C LEU A 82 6.62 40.88 80.31
N LEU A 83 5.56 41.68 80.27
CA LEU A 83 5.61 43.12 80.47
C LEU A 83 6.16 43.42 81.88
N THR A 84 7.20 44.27 81.97
CA THR A 84 7.28 45.47 82.85
C THR A 84 8.73 45.80 83.19
N LYS A 85 9.29 46.84 82.56
CA LYS A 85 9.68 48.11 83.23
C LYS A 85 10.50 48.99 82.27
N TRP A 86 10.05 50.23 82.08
CA TRP A 86 10.73 51.23 81.25
C TRP A 86 11.97 51.84 81.95
N ALA A 87 13.01 52.14 81.15
CA ALA A 87 13.83 53.37 81.12
C ALA A 87 15.33 53.10 80.82
N PRO A 88 16.06 53.99 80.10
CA PRO A 88 17.43 53.76 79.64
C PRO A 88 18.54 54.34 80.54
N GLU A 89 19.69 53.64 80.56
CA GLU A 89 21.13 54.05 80.69
C GLU A 89 21.62 55.21 81.61
N PRO A 90 22.93 55.29 82.00
CA PRO A 90 24.09 54.42 81.68
C PRO A 90 24.96 54.01 82.92
N GLU A 91 26.17 53.51 82.64
CA GLU A 91 27.44 53.58 83.43
C GLU A 91 27.99 52.34 84.22
N GLU A 92 29.20 51.98 83.79
CA GLU A 92 30.40 51.47 84.50
C GLU A 92 30.61 50.02 85.02
N GLU A 93 31.76 49.50 84.56
CA GLU A 93 32.76 48.59 85.17
C GLU A 93 32.58 47.06 85.36
N ASN A 94 33.62 46.36 84.86
CA ASN A 94 34.30 45.18 85.42
C ASN A 94 33.60 43.81 85.53
N THR A 95 33.88 42.90 84.58
CA THR A 95 34.94 41.84 84.72
C THR A 95 34.88 40.78 83.59
N ILE A 96 36.02 40.15 83.26
CA ILE A 96 36.18 39.03 82.29
C ILE A 96 37.01 37.92 82.98
N PRO A 97 36.52 36.66 83.08
CA PRO A 97 36.84 35.54 82.14
C PRO A 97 35.63 34.59 81.85
N SER A 98 35.64 33.59 80.94
CA SER A 98 36.54 33.19 79.82
C SER A 98 35.91 32.07 78.95
N VAL A 99 36.18 32.09 77.62
CA VAL A 99 36.62 30.99 76.69
C VAL A 99 36.04 29.55 76.83
N PRO A 100 35.69 28.77 75.75
CA PRO A 100 35.79 28.99 74.28
C PRO A 100 34.55 28.66 73.38
N GLU A 101 34.60 29.24 72.16
CA GLU A 101 34.27 28.71 70.80
C GLU A 101 33.13 27.71 70.42
N GLN A 102 32.30 28.22 69.50
CA GLN A 102 31.87 27.67 68.18
C GLN A 102 30.66 26.70 68.02
N PRO A 103 29.93 26.75 66.86
CA PRO A 103 28.58 26.18 66.71
C PRO A 103 28.44 25.11 65.60
N VAL A 104 27.97 23.88 65.91
CA VAL A 104 27.89 22.80 64.88
C VAL A 104 26.61 21.96 64.91
N ARG A 105 25.68 22.33 64.02
CA ARG A 105 24.77 21.46 63.21
C ARG A 105 23.70 20.57 63.89
N ARG A 106 22.44 21.03 63.85
CA ARG A 106 21.26 20.14 63.85
C ARG A 106 21.16 19.37 62.53
N LYS A 107 21.39 18.05 62.56
CA LYS A 107 21.30 17.14 61.41
C LYS A 107 20.02 16.30 61.49
N GLY A 108 18.99 16.59 60.69
CA GLY A 108 17.82 15.70 60.62
C GLY A 108 16.50 16.24 60.06
N ARG A 109 16.43 16.69 58.80
CA ARG A 109 15.14 16.78 58.07
C ARG A 109 15.21 16.71 56.53
N ARG A 110 16.36 17.02 55.92
CA ARG A 110 16.55 17.02 54.43
C ARG A 110 16.39 15.67 53.69
N ARG A 111 16.20 14.53 54.38
CA ARG A 111 16.19 13.20 53.71
C ARG A 111 14.98 12.99 52.80
N TYR A 112 13.80 13.50 53.17
CA TYR A 112 12.59 13.36 52.38
C TYR A 112 12.67 14.12 51.04
N GLY A 113 13.22 15.34 51.03
CA GLY A 113 13.44 16.12 49.80
C GLY A 113 14.40 15.44 48.81
N VAL A 114 15.38 14.68 49.29
CA VAL A 114 16.28 13.89 48.42
C VAL A 114 15.53 12.71 47.79
N ALA A 115 14.67 12.02 48.53
CA ALA A 115 13.87 10.92 47.99
C ALA A 115 12.83 11.41 46.96
N VAL A 116 12.15 12.53 47.24
CA VAL A 116 11.21 13.15 46.28
C VAL A 116 11.95 13.65 45.04
N GLY A 117 13.09 14.32 45.19
CA GLY A 117 13.92 14.76 44.05
C GLY A 117 14.44 13.61 43.20
N ALA A 118 14.81 12.48 43.79
CA ALA A 118 15.21 11.27 43.07
C ALA A 118 14.04 10.64 42.30
N LEU A 119 12.82 10.64 42.86
CA LEU A 119 11.62 10.17 42.19
C LEU A 119 11.23 11.07 41.01
N VAL A 120 11.33 12.39 41.17
CA VAL A 120 11.13 13.36 40.07
C VAL A 120 12.17 13.18 38.96
N LEU A 121 13.44 12.95 39.30
CA LEU A 121 14.49 12.64 38.31
C LEU A 121 14.22 11.33 37.55
N LEU A 122 13.73 10.29 38.24
CA LEU A 122 13.34 9.03 37.59
C LEU A 122 12.16 9.23 36.62
N LEU A 123 11.12 9.96 37.04
CA LEU A 123 9.98 10.30 36.19
C LEU A 123 10.38 11.16 34.99
N ALA A 124 11.28 12.13 35.18
CA ALA A 124 11.83 12.93 34.09
C ALA A 124 12.63 12.06 33.09
N LEU A 125 13.45 11.12 33.58
CA LEU A 125 14.20 10.20 32.72
C LEU A 125 13.26 9.28 31.92
N VAL A 126 12.22 8.72 32.55
CA VAL A 126 11.20 7.91 31.86
C VAL A 126 10.46 8.74 30.82
N GLY A 127 10.12 10.01 31.12
CA GLY A 127 9.52 10.94 30.19
C GLY A 127 10.41 11.22 28.97
N VAL A 128 11.71 11.47 29.18
CA VAL A 128 12.69 11.68 28.09
C VAL A 128 12.82 10.42 27.23
N VAL A 129 12.88 9.22 27.82
CA VAL A 129 12.93 7.95 27.07
C VAL A 129 11.65 7.74 26.25
N PHE A 130 10.48 8.08 26.80
CA PHE A 130 9.20 8.00 26.08
C PHE A 130 9.12 8.99 24.91
N ILE A 131 9.59 10.23 25.10
CA ILE A 131 9.66 11.24 24.03
C ILE A 131 10.64 10.80 22.94
N ALA A 132 11.83 10.31 23.31
CA ALA A 132 12.81 9.80 22.36
C ALA A 132 12.29 8.58 21.57
N GLY A 133 11.61 7.65 22.25
CA GLY A 133 11.00 6.48 21.61
C GLY A 133 9.83 6.83 20.68
N THR A 134 8.97 7.78 21.06
CA THR A 134 7.84 8.20 20.21
C THR A 134 8.30 9.00 19.00
N ILE A 135 9.27 9.92 19.15
CA ILE A 135 9.89 10.64 18.03
C ILE A 135 10.65 9.67 17.11
N GLY A 136 11.48 8.79 17.70
CA GLY A 136 12.24 7.79 16.95
C GLY A 136 11.35 6.84 16.15
N ASN A 137 10.28 6.33 16.75
CA ASN A 137 9.32 5.46 16.05
C ASN A 137 8.53 6.21 14.95
N ARG A 138 8.19 7.49 15.16
CA ARG A 138 7.55 8.31 14.12
C ARG A 138 8.49 8.55 12.93
N ILE A 139 9.74 8.94 13.18
CA ILE A 139 10.74 9.12 12.11
C ILE A 139 11.00 7.81 11.39
N TYR A 140 11.15 6.70 12.14
CA TYR A 140 11.39 5.37 11.56
C TYR A 140 10.23 4.93 10.66
N THR A 141 8.98 5.00 11.13
CA THR A 141 7.80 4.64 10.31
C THR A 141 7.69 5.50 9.04
N THR A 142 7.96 6.81 9.12
CA THR A 142 7.97 7.69 7.94
C THR A 142 9.14 7.43 6.97
N MET A 143 10.21 6.75 7.41
CA MET A 143 11.36 6.36 6.58
C MET A 143 11.35 4.90 6.12
N THR A 144 10.33 4.11 6.48
CA THR A 144 10.20 2.70 6.07
C THR A 144 8.88 2.37 5.37
N ASP A 145 8.06 3.37 5.03
CA ASP A 145 6.82 3.21 4.27
C ASP A 145 7.08 3.07 2.74
N ASP A 146 7.96 2.12 2.37
CA ASP A 146 8.05 1.56 1.01
C ASP A 146 6.70 0.98 0.54
N SER A 147 5.79 0.71 1.48
CA SER A 147 4.40 0.33 1.28
C SER A 147 3.67 1.26 0.30
N GLN A 148 3.70 2.58 0.55
CA GLN A 148 3.00 3.58 -0.27
C GLN A 148 3.65 3.70 -1.66
N LEU A 149 4.98 3.64 -1.75
CA LEU A 149 5.69 3.64 -3.04
C LEU A 149 5.32 2.42 -3.88
N ARG A 150 5.19 1.24 -3.25
CA ARG A 150 4.75 -0.01 -3.90
C ARG A 150 3.28 -0.01 -4.31
N GLU A 151 2.42 0.73 -3.60
CA GLU A 151 1.03 0.96 -4.00
C GLU A 151 0.97 1.79 -5.29
N TYR A 152 1.76 2.87 -5.42
CA TYR A 152 1.85 3.60 -6.69
C TYR A 152 2.42 2.73 -7.82
N ASP A 153 3.43 1.89 -7.57
CA ASP A 153 3.94 0.95 -8.58
C ASP A 153 2.84 0.01 -9.10
N THR A 154 1.99 -0.49 -8.20
CA THR A 154 0.85 -1.33 -8.58
C THR A 154 -0.16 -0.55 -9.42
N PHE A 155 -0.46 0.70 -9.04
CA PHE A 155 -1.37 1.60 -9.78
C PHE A 155 -0.83 2.01 -11.16
N LEU A 156 0.47 2.27 -11.28
CA LEU A 156 1.13 2.74 -12.50
C LEU A 156 1.53 1.63 -13.47
N THR A 157 1.54 0.36 -13.02
CA THR A 157 1.87 -0.81 -13.84
C THR A 157 1.19 -0.82 -15.23
N PRO A 158 -0.15 -0.72 -15.37
CA PRO A 158 -0.82 -0.75 -16.67
C PRO A 158 -0.44 0.40 -17.62
N VAL A 159 0.12 1.49 -17.09
CA VAL A 159 0.58 2.66 -17.84
C VAL A 159 2.06 2.52 -18.21
N VAL A 160 2.94 2.25 -17.24
CA VAL A 160 4.39 2.10 -17.45
C VAL A 160 4.73 0.96 -18.42
N MET A 161 3.93 -0.11 -18.42
CA MET A 161 4.09 -1.24 -19.34
C MET A 161 4.02 -0.88 -20.84
N GLN A 162 3.42 0.25 -21.19
CA GLN A 162 3.27 0.72 -22.58
C GLN A 162 4.31 1.76 -23.01
N ASP A 163 5.11 2.26 -22.08
CA ASP A 163 6.05 3.37 -22.28
C ASP A 163 5.45 4.62 -22.97
N PRO A 164 4.47 5.30 -22.34
CA PRO A 164 3.79 6.44 -22.94
C PRO A 164 4.74 7.61 -23.28
N ALA A 165 4.35 8.38 -24.29
CA ALA A 165 4.89 9.71 -24.51
C ALA A 165 4.49 10.67 -23.36
N PRO A 166 5.34 11.65 -23.00
CA PRO A 166 4.96 12.72 -22.09
C PRO A 166 3.74 13.52 -22.59
N PHE A 167 2.89 13.96 -21.66
CA PHE A 167 1.75 14.85 -21.91
C PHE A 167 1.47 15.73 -20.68
N GLU A 168 1.05 16.99 -20.88
CA GLU A 168 0.70 17.90 -19.77
C GLU A 168 -0.79 17.81 -19.38
N SER A 169 -1.61 17.15 -20.20
CA SER A 169 -3.04 16.92 -19.92
C SER A 169 -3.53 15.65 -20.61
N ILE A 170 -4.56 15.01 -20.03
CA ILE A 170 -5.18 13.80 -20.62
C ILE A 170 -5.77 14.04 -22.02
N GLU A 171 -6.13 15.28 -22.34
CA GLU A 171 -6.66 15.72 -23.63
C GLU A 171 -5.60 15.73 -24.75
N GLU A 172 -4.32 15.78 -24.38
CA GLU A 172 -3.16 15.72 -25.28
C GLU A 172 -2.62 14.28 -25.42
N ALA A 173 -2.98 13.38 -24.52
CA ALA A 173 -2.55 11.99 -24.55
C ALA A 173 -3.19 11.21 -25.70
N ASP A 174 -2.48 10.21 -26.22
CA ASP A 174 -2.96 9.35 -27.31
C ASP A 174 -4.17 8.50 -26.85
N GLU A 175 -5.26 8.58 -27.61
CA GLU A 175 -6.48 7.79 -27.40
C GLU A 175 -6.20 6.28 -27.36
N ASP A 176 -5.27 5.79 -28.20
CA ASP A 176 -4.89 4.38 -28.22
C ASP A 176 -4.17 3.98 -26.93
N PHE A 177 -3.29 4.83 -26.40
CA PHE A 177 -2.66 4.63 -25.09
C PHE A 177 -3.69 4.63 -23.94
N ILE A 178 -4.64 5.58 -23.93
CA ILE A 178 -5.70 5.65 -22.90
C ILE A 178 -6.54 4.36 -22.93
N LEU A 179 -6.96 3.93 -24.12
CA LEU A 179 -7.75 2.71 -24.30
C LEU A 179 -6.99 1.48 -23.82
N ASN A 180 -5.75 1.32 -24.28
CA ASN A 180 -4.88 0.22 -23.88
C ASN A 180 -4.65 0.22 -22.37
N ALA A 181 -4.29 1.35 -21.75
CA ALA A 181 -4.02 1.44 -20.31
C ALA A 181 -5.25 1.09 -19.46
N SER A 182 -6.43 1.55 -19.88
CA SER A 182 -7.70 1.21 -19.24
C SER A 182 -7.97 -0.29 -19.32
N LEU A 183 -7.76 -0.91 -20.49
CA LEU A 183 -7.92 -2.35 -20.69
C LEU A 183 -6.90 -3.15 -19.87
N TRP A 184 -5.63 -2.75 -19.91
CA TRP A 184 -4.52 -3.31 -19.13
C TRP A 184 -4.80 -3.28 -17.62
N LYS A 185 -5.36 -2.19 -17.10
CA LYS A 185 -5.78 -2.13 -15.70
C LYS A 185 -6.92 -3.12 -15.41
N THR A 186 -7.93 -3.14 -16.26
CA THR A 186 -9.11 -4.00 -16.11
C THR A 186 -8.73 -5.47 -16.03
N ILE A 187 -7.83 -5.93 -16.90
CA ILE A 187 -7.38 -7.33 -17.01
C ILE A 187 -6.26 -7.71 -16.03
N THR A 188 -5.51 -6.75 -15.47
CA THR A 188 -4.50 -7.04 -14.41
C THR A 188 -5.08 -6.92 -13.00
N ALA A 189 -6.19 -6.19 -12.82
CA ALA A 189 -6.90 -6.08 -11.55
C ALA A 189 -7.21 -7.45 -10.94
N ASN A 190 -7.12 -7.54 -9.62
CA ASN A 190 -7.27 -8.78 -8.85
C ASN A 190 -6.41 -9.95 -9.40
N ASN A 191 -5.18 -9.66 -9.82
CA ASN A 191 -4.22 -10.61 -10.40
C ASN A 191 -4.78 -11.35 -11.64
N GLY A 192 -5.61 -10.69 -12.44
CA GLY A 192 -6.23 -11.27 -13.64
C GLY A 192 -7.28 -12.33 -13.38
N THR A 193 -7.86 -12.39 -12.17
CA THR A 193 -8.89 -13.37 -11.81
C THR A 193 -10.33 -12.89 -12.03
N ASN A 194 -10.53 -11.64 -12.45
CA ASN A 194 -11.86 -11.05 -12.65
C ASN A 194 -12.67 -11.68 -13.78
N TYR A 195 -12.01 -12.12 -14.86
CA TYR A 195 -12.65 -12.64 -16.07
C TYR A 195 -12.35 -14.12 -16.26
N THR A 196 -13.39 -14.95 -16.09
CA THR A 196 -13.30 -16.41 -16.27
C THR A 196 -14.13 -16.91 -17.45
N GLU A 197 -14.75 -16.00 -18.21
CA GLU A 197 -15.49 -16.29 -19.43
C GLU A 197 -14.60 -16.03 -20.64
N TYR A 198 -14.62 -16.96 -21.60
CA TYR A 198 -13.72 -16.96 -22.74
C TYR A 198 -14.49 -17.30 -24.03
N ASP A 199 -14.08 -16.71 -25.15
CA ASP A 199 -14.63 -17.04 -26.47
C ASP A 199 -14.09 -18.36 -27.05
N GLU A 200 -14.55 -18.74 -28.25
CA GLU A 200 -14.12 -19.97 -28.93
C GLU A 200 -12.61 -19.99 -29.28
N ALA A 201 -11.95 -18.83 -29.29
CA ALA A 201 -10.51 -18.68 -29.49
C ALA A 201 -9.71 -18.64 -28.17
N GLY A 202 -10.37 -18.70 -27.01
CA GLY A 202 -9.75 -18.64 -25.70
C GLY A 202 -9.39 -17.23 -25.24
N ARG A 203 -9.99 -16.19 -25.84
CA ARG A 203 -9.83 -14.80 -25.42
C ARG A 203 -10.80 -14.47 -24.29
N ALA A 204 -10.33 -13.78 -23.26
CA ALA A 204 -11.16 -13.35 -22.13
C ALA A 204 -12.17 -12.30 -22.57
N LEU A 205 -13.42 -12.43 -22.11
CA LEU A 205 -14.49 -11.47 -22.38
C LEU A 205 -14.51 -10.39 -21.30
N VAL A 206 -14.34 -9.13 -21.70
CA VAL A 206 -14.25 -7.96 -20.81
C VAL A 206 -15.32 -6.93 -21.20
N PRO A 207 -16.32 -6.64 -20.35
CA PRO A 207 -17.34 -5.64 -20.64
C PRO A 207 -16.77 -4.23 -20.83
N LEU A 208 -17.32 -3.47 -21.77
CA LEU A 208 -16.93 -2.05 -21.98
C LEU A 208 -17.09 -1.21 -20.71
N GLY A 209 -18.09 -1.48 -19.87
CA GLY A 209 -18.34 -0.74 -18.64
C GLY A 209 -17.13 -0.72 -17.70
N ASP A 210 -16.54 -1.90 -17.47
CA ASP A 210 -15.40 -2.07 -16.58
C ASP A 210 -14.15 -1.31 -17.10
N VAL A 211 -13.95 -1.30 -18.42
CA VAL A 211 -12.85 -0.55 -19.07
C VAL A 211 -13.08 0.96 -18.98
N VAL A 212 -14.33 1.43 -19.08
CA VAL A 212 -14.67 2.84 -18.90
C VAL A 212 -14.47 3.28 -17.43
N ASP A 213 -14.77 2.42 -16.46
CA ASP A 213 -14.50 2.71 -15.06
C ASP A 213 -12.99 2.68 -14.76
N ALA A 214 -12.23 1.76 -15.36
CA ALA A 214 -10.77 1.77 -15.29
C ALA A 214 -10.12 3.03 -15.91
N CYS A 215 -10.68 3.56 -17.01
CA CYS A 215 -10.31 4.87 -17.61
C CYS A 215 -10.44 5.99 -16.56
N ARG A 216 -11.61 6.06 -15.89
CA ARG A 216 -11.88 7.09 -14.87
C ARG A 216 -10.97 6.97 -13.67
N GLU A 217 -10.71 5.77 -13.20
CA GLU A 217 -9.81 5.56 -12.07
C GLU A 217 -8.33 5.82 -12.41
N LEU A 218 -7.90 5.65 -13.66
CA LEU A 218 -6.51 5.96 -14.07
C LEU A 218 -6.30 7.44 -14.36
N PHE A 219 -7.23 8.06 -15.09
CA PHE A 219 -7.01 9.37 -15.73
C PHE A 219 -8.03 10.44 -15.31
N GLY A 220 -8.93 10.12 -14.39
CA GLY A 220 -9.86 11.05 -13.77
C GLY A 220 -11.28 10.98 -14.35
N PRO A 221 -12.26 11.61 -13.67
CA PRO A 221 -13.69 11.47 -14.01
C PRO A 221 -14.05 11.93 -15.43
N ASP A 222 -13.26 12.82 -16.01
CA ASP A 222 -13.44 13.38 -17.36
C ASP A 222 -12.85 12.47 -18.48
N CYS A 223 -12.26 11.31 -18.14
CA CYS A 223 -11.72 10.33 -19.09
C CYS A 223 -12.81 9.83 -20.05
N GLN A 224 -12.69 10.18 -21.34
CA GLN A 224 -13.59 9.73 -22.40
C GLN A 224 -12.94 8.59 -23.20
N LEU A 225 -13.27 7.36 -22.83
CA LEU A 225 -12.85 6.17 -23.57
C LEU A 225 -13.53 6.15 -24.95
N GLN A 226 -12.74 6.09 -26.02
CA GLN A 226 -13.24 5.84 -27.38
C GLN A 226 -12.95 4.37 -27.76
N PRO A 227 -13.91 3.44 -27.59
CA PRO A 227 -13.70 2.04 -27.92
C PRO A 227 -13.57 1.88 -29.44
N LYS A 228 -12.41 1.40 -29.88
CA LYS A 228 -12.08 1.13 -31.27
C LYS A 228 -11.27 -0.17 -31.35
N THR A 229 -11.45 -0.93 -32.44
CA THR A 229 -10.53 -2.02 -32.77
C THR A 229 -9.27 -1.39 -33.38
N PRO A 230 -8.06 -1.68 -32.84
CA PRO A 230 -6.83 -1.09 -33.36
C PRO A 230 -6.59 -1.44 -34.82
N ALA A 231 -5.87 -0.58 -35.53
CA ALA A 231 -5.53 -0.79 -36.94
C ALA A 231 -4.45 -1.88 -37.15
N GLU A 232 -3.73 -2.23 -36.09
CA GLU A 232 -2.69 -3.26 -36.07
C GLU A 232 -3.13 -4.49 -35.26
N GLU A 233 -2.53 -5.64 -35.53
CA GLU A 233 -2.81 -6.89 -34.81
C GLU A 233 -2.34 -6.76 -33.35
N THR A 234 -3.30 -6.53 -32.46
CA THR A 234 -3.09 -6.24 -31.04
C THR A 234 -3.65 -7.36 -30.16
N PHE A 235 -3.44 -7.24 -28.85
CA PHE A 235 -3.88 -8.24 -27.88
C PHE A 235 -5.39 -8.24 -27.60
N PHE A 236 -6.20 -7.45 -28.32
CA PHE A 236 -7.66 -7.42 -28.15
C PHE A 236 -8.42 -7.08 -29.43
N GLU A 237 -9.70 -7.43 -29.45
CA GLU A 237 -10.68 -7.02 -30.46
C GLU A 237 -11.92 -6.45 -29.76
N TYR A 238 -12.53 -5.39 -30.30
CA TYR A 238 -13.75 -4.80 -29.73
C TYR A 238 -15.00 -5.25 -30.51
N ASP A 239 -15.94 -5.93 -29.85
CA ASP A 239 -17.26 -6.18 -30.42
C ASP A 239 -18.24 -5.06 -30.05
N SER A 240 -18.55 -4.23 -31.04
CA SER A 240 -19.57 -3.18 -30.94
C SER A 240 -21.02 -3.69 -30.79
N VAL A 241 -21.30 -4.96 -31.06
CA VAL A 241 -22.64 -5.55 -30.94
C VAL A 241 -22.92 -5.93 -29.49
N GLN A 242 -22.00 -6.63 -28.83
CA GLN A 242 -22.11 -7.01 -27.42
C GLN A 242 -21.57 -5.95 -26.45
N ASN A 243 -20.81 -4.96 -26.93
CA ASN A 243 -20.09 -3.95 -26.14
C ASN A 243 -19.07 -4.59 -25.19
N GLU A 244 -18.27 -5.51 -25.72
CA GLU A 244 -17.22 -6.22 -24.99
C GLU A 244 -15.91 -6.27 -25.77
N PHE A 245 -14.81 -6.44 -25.04
CA PHE A 245 -13.49 -6.66 -25.60
C PHE A 245 -13.12 -8.14 -25.46
N HIS A 246 -12.67 -8.73 -26.57
CA HIS A 246 -12.12 -10.07 -26.63
C HIS A 246 -10.60 -9.99 -26.46
N VAL A 247 -10.11 -10.19 -25.25
CA VAL A 247 -8.70 -9.98 -24.89
C VAL A 247 -7.91 -11.29 -24.95
N ALA A 248 -6.89 -11.35 -25.80
CA ALA A 248 -6.01 -12.50 -25.89
C ALA A 248 -5.11 -12.63 -24.66
N LEU A 249 -4.71 -13.87 -24.36
CA LEU A 249 -3.69 -14.16 -23.36
C LEU A 249 -2.33 -13.57 -23.80
N TYR A 250 -1.94 -12.49 -23.13
CA TYR A 250 -0.64 -11.85 -23.27
C TYR A 250 0.29 -12.26 -22.11
N SER A 251 1.58 -11.92 -22.19
CA SER A 251 2.47 -11.88 -21.03
C SER A 251 3.02 -10.46 -20.82
N SER A 252 3.12 -10.04 -19.56
CA SER A 252 3.77 -8.79 -19.13
C SER A 252 5.30 -8.93 -18.97
N ASP A 253 5.87 -10.12 -19.18
CA ASP A 253 7.25 -10.43 -18.83
C ASP A 253 8.27 -9.58 -19.59
N SER A 254 7.93 -9.14 -20.82
CA SER A 254 8.74 -8.30 -21.70
C SER A 254 8.51 -6.79 -21.54
N SER A 255 7.59 -6.36 -20.69
CA SER A 255 7.29 -4.94 -20.46
C SER A 255 8.13 -4.35 -19.33
N TYR A 256 8.25 -3.02 -19.31
CA TYR A 256 8.83 -2.30 -18.18
C TYR A 256 7.98 -2.49 -16.92
N THR A 257 8.64 -2.55 -15.77
CA THR A 257 8.01 -2.59 -14.45
C THR A 257 8.26 -1.26 -13.74
N PRO A 258 7.24 -0.60 -13.16
CA PRO A 258 7.45 0.63 -12.41
C PRO A 258 8.22 0.38 -11.11
N TYR A 259 9.09 1.33 -10.77
CA TYR A 259 9.68 1.46 -9.44
C TYR A 259 9.73 2.92 -9.03
N THR A 260 8.87 3.32 -8.09
CA THR A 260 8.75 4.69 -7.62
C THR A 260 9.85 4.96 -6.59
N GLU A 261 10.77 5.87 -6.91
CA GLU A 261 11.89 6.22 -6.03
C GLU A 261 11.52 7.24 -4.96
N SER A 262 10.60 8.17 -5.28
CA SER A 262 10.21 9.24 -4.37
C SER A 262 8.84 9.80 -4.71
N GLU A 263 8.16 10.28 -3.67
CA GLU A 263 6.94 11.07 -3.78
C GLU A 263 7.15 12.50 -3.23
N ASN A 264 6.51 13.48 -3.88
CA ASN A 264 6.45 14.86 -3.41
C ASN A 264 5.01 15.35 -3.45
N LYS A 265 4.40 15.48 -2.27
CA LYS A 265 2.99 15.87 -2.07
C LYS A 265 2.90 17.39 -1.92
N ASN A 266 2.33 18.08 -2.91
CA ASN A 266 2.22 19.54 -2.94
C ASN A 266 0.80 19.99 -3.38
N GLY A 267 0.13 20.78 -2.55
CA GLY A 267 -1.11 21.49 -2.94
C GLY A 267 -2.31 20.61 -3.36
N GLY A 268 -2.37 19.34 -2.96
CA GLY A 268 -3.41 18.38 -3.39
C GLY A 268 -3.02 17.54 -4.63
N LYS A 269 -1.78 17.71 -5.11
CA LYS A 269 -1.14 16.88 -6.13
C LYS A 269 0.02 16.07 -5.54
N VAL A 270 0.36 14.97 -6.20
CA VAL A 270 1.52 14.13 -5.87
C VAL A 270 2.38 14.01 -7.12
N HIS A 271 3.64 14.45 -7.03
CA HIS A 271 4.63 14.23 -8.06
C HIS A 271 5.44 12.98 -7.69
N LEU A 272 5.45 11.98 -8.55
CA LEU A 272 6.17 10.71 -8.35
C LEU A 272 7.35 10.63 -9.32
N ARG A 273 8.55 10.35 -8.82
CA ARG A 273 9.70 9.97 -9.66
C ARG A 273 9.66 8.47 -9.89
N VAL A 274 9.34 8.06 -11.11
CA VAL A 274 9.10 6.65 -11.46
C VAL A 274 10.20 6.16 -12.38
N GLY A 275 10.93 5.16 -11.91
CA GLY A 275 11.92 4.42 -12.68
C GLY A 275 11.28 3.30 -13.50
N TYR A 276 11.72 3.16 -14.74
CA TYR A 276 11.32 2.11 -15.67
C TYR A 276 12.32 0.96 -15.58
N VAL A 277 11.96 -0.11 -14.86
CA VAL A 277 12.82 -1.28 -14.68
C VAL A 277 12.69 -2.19 -15.89
N SER A 278 13.81 -2.41 -16.59
CA SER A 278 13.89 -3.26 -17.77
C SER A 278 13.49 -4.70 -17.46
N PRO A 279 12.84 -5.43 -18.40
CA PRO A 279 12.51 -6.83 -18.19
C PRO A 279 13.73 -7.74 -17.95
N SER A 280 14.92 -7.30 -18.38
CA SER A 280 16.20 -8.00 -18.18
C SER A 280 16.89 -7.70 -16.85
N ASP A 281 16.33 -6.85 -15.99
CA ASP A 281 16.91 -6.52 -14.68
C ASP A 281 16.91 -7.76 -13.74
N GLU A 282 18.03 -8.01 -13.07
CA GLU A 282 18.20 -9.13 -12.13
C GLU A 282 17.25 -9.02 -10.93
N TRP A 283 16.86 -7.80 -10.53
CA TRP A 283 15.91 -7.53 -9.46
C TRP A 283 14.51 -8.12 -9.75
N ARG A 284 14.08 -8.19 -11.03
CA ARG A 284 12.80 -8.84 -11.38
C ARG A 284 12.80 -10.35 -11.14
N ASN A 285 13.99 -10.96 -11.16
CA ASN A 285 14.20 -12.41 -11.08
C ASN A 285 14.69 -12.87 -9.69
N GLN A 286 14.44 -12.06 -8.65
CA GLN A 286 14.93 -12.20 -7.27
C GLN A 286 14.83 -13.63 -6.70
N THR A 287 15.93 -14.37 -6.86
CA THR A 287 16.18 -15.68 -6.25
C THR A 287 17.34 -15.63 -5.25
N SER A 288 17.91 -14.44 -4.99
CA SER A 288 18.95 -14.19 -3.97
C SER A 288 18.63 -12.95 -3.15
N SER A 289 18.88 -13.05 -1.84
CA SER A 289 18.45 -12.10 -0.80
C SER A 289 19.43 -10.93 -0.58
N THR A 290 20.06 -10.42 -1.64
CA THR A 290 21.23 -9.51 -1.54
C THR A 290 21.29 -8.41 -2.61
N ILE A 291 20.21 -8.12 -3.33
CA ILE A 291 20.20 -7.07 -4.37
C ILE A 291 19.76 -5.72 -3.78
N GLU A 292 20.57 -4.67 -3.98
CA GLU A 292 20.24 -3.27 -3.66
C GLU A 292 19.30 -2.66 -4.71
N GLY A 293 17.99 -2.87 -4.56
CA GLY A 293 16.97 -2.27 -5.45
C GLY A 293 17.04 -2.73 -6.91
N PRO A 294 16.12 -2.25 -7.78
CA PRO A 294 16.28 -2.38 -9.22
C PRO A 294 17.20 -1.29 -9.78
N THR A 295 17.58 -1.44 -11.04
CA THR A 295 18.30 -0.43 -11.82
C THR A 295 17.41 0.09 -12.96
N PRO A 296 16.63 1.17 -12.74
CA PRO A 296 15.82 1.76 -13.79
C PRO A 296 16.63 2.22 -15.00
N THR A 297 16.11 2.01 -16.21
CA THR A 297 16.75 2.41 -17.48
C THR A 297 16.24 3.74 -18.03
N LYS A 298 15.17 4.29 -17.46
CA LYS A 298 14.53 5.56 -17.82
C LYS A 298 13.78 6.08 -16.60
N TYR A 299 13.66 7.40 -16.45
CA TYR A 299 12.84 8.04 -15.42
C TYR A 299 11.78 8.95 -16.04
N MET A 300 10.59 8.97 -15.44
CA MET A 300 9.53 9.92 -15.76
C MET A 300 8.91 10.46 -14.47
N GLU A 301 8.44 11.70 -14.50
CA GLU A 301 7.62 12.28 -13.44
C GLU A 301 6.15 12.02 -13.75
N TYR A 302 5.42 11.46 -12.79
CA TYR A 302 3.97 11.31 -12.85
C TYR A 302 3.32 12.32 -11.91
N GLU A 303 2.40 13.15 -12.43
CA GLU A 303 1.61 14.08 -11.64
C GLU A 303 0.23 13.49 -11.38
N LEU A 304 0.00 13.05 -10.14
CA LEU A 304 -1.30 12.56 -9.68
C LEU A 304 -2.10 13.69 -9.03
N THR A 305 -3.37 13.84 -9.41
CA THR A 305 -4.31 14.76 -8.79
C THR A 305 -5.35 13.97 -7.96
N LEU A 306 -5.74 14.49 -6.80
CA LEU A 306 -6.79 13.89 -5.97
C LEU A 306 -8.18 14.28 -6.51
N ASP A 307 -8.99 13.31 -6.91
CA ASP A 307 -10.41 13.54 -7.14
C ASP A 307 -11.13 13.75 -5.80
N SER A 308 -11.78 14.90 -5.67
CA SER A 308 -12.55 15.26 -4.47
C SER A 308 -13.77 14.36 -4.26
N SER A 309 -14.30 13.73 -5.31
CA SER A 309 -15.53 12.92 -5.25
C SER A 309 -15.29 11.48 -4.81
N THR A 310 -14.29 10.81 -5.39
CA THR A 310 -13.90 9.43 -5.05
C THR A 310 -12.86 9.34 -3.93
N GLN A 311 -12.15 10.43 -3.62
CA GLN A 311 -10.95 10.44 -2.77
C GLN A 311 -9.81 9.54 -3.30
N GLN A 312 -9.80 9.29 -4.61
CA GLN A 312 -8.75 8.52 -5.30
C GLN A 312 -7.83 9.45 -6.10
N TYR A 313 -6.57 9.04 -6.25
CA TYR A 313 -5.60 9.72 -7.10
C TYR A 313 -5.70 9.21 -8.54
N TYR A 314 -5.64 10.13 -9.50
CA TYR A 314 -5.59 9.82 -10.93
C TYR A 314 -4.44 10.58 -11.61
N ILE A 315 -3.91 10.03 -12.70
CA ILE A 315 -2.83 10.61 -13.51
C ILE A 315 -3.39 11.81 -14.28
N SER A 316 -2.85 12.99 -14.00
CA SER A 316 -3.19 14.23 -14.69
C SER A 316 -2.16 14.63 -15.75
N ALA A 317 -0.88 14.34 -15.54
CA ALA A 317 0.21 14.60 -16.48
C ALA A 317 1.35 13.59 -16.31
N ILE A 318 2.16 13.41 -17.36
CA ILE A 318 3.39 12.60 -17.36
C ILE A 318 4.49 13.42 -18.04
N ARG A 319 5.62 13.64 -17.36
CA ARG A 319 6.76 14.41 -17.88
C ARG A 319 8.00 13.54 -18.01
N SER A 320 8.79 13.75 -19.05
CA SER A 320 10.14 13.19 -19.15
C SER A 320 11.08 13.93 -18.20
N LEU A 321 11.82 13.19 -17.38
CA LEU A 321 12.95 13.74 -16.64
C LEU A 321 14.20 13.59 -17.52
N GLU A 322 14.68 14.71 -18.10
CA GLU A 322 16.00 14.73 -18.73
C GLU A 322 17.07 14.55 -17.64
N GLU A 323 18.07 13.71 -17.90
CA GLU A 323 19.21 13.53 -16.99
C GLU A 323 20.15 14.75 -17.08
N GLU A 324 20.39 15.42 -15.94
CA GLU A 324 21.46 16.43 -15.77
C GLU A 324 22.87 15.78 -15.71
#